data_AF-A0A1Q6V029-F1
#
_entry.id   AF-A0A1Q6V029-F1
#
_cell.length_a   1.000
_cell.length_b   1.000
_cell.length_c   1.000
_cell.angle_alpha   90.00
_cell.angle_beta   90.00
_cell.angle_gamma   90.00
#
_symmetry.space_group_name_H-M   'P 1'
#
loop_
_entity.id
_entity.type
_entity.pdbx_description
1 polymer ?
#
loop_
_entity_poly.entity_id
_entity_poly.type
_entity_poly.pdbx_seq_one_letter_code
_entity_poly.pdbx_strand_id
1 'polypeptide(L)'
;MNIFENNDYKYISEIIEGKINILRENEKFDKSYIRLADAIEELEKSLNTEQRSKFDEIVQLFYTTEEFYFAFSYSLGVKYGEDLEKI
;
A
#
# COMPACT_ATOMS: atom_id res chain seq x y z
N MET A 1 -18.90 6.84 3.33
CA MET A 1 -18.47 6.05 2.15
C MET A 1 -18.41 4.63 2.64
N ASN A 2 -19.36 3.79 2.26
CA ASN A 2 -19.60 2.49 2.92
C ASN A 2 -18.45 1.49 2.74
N ILE A 3 -17.46 1.80 1.88
CA ILE A 3 -16.32 0.92 1.55
C ILE A 3 -15.41 0.59 2.75
N PHE A 4 -15.45 1.41 3.81
CA PHE A 4 -14.62 1.19 5.00
C PHE A 4 -15.39 0.50 6.12
N GLU A 5 -16.69 0.28 5.94
CA GLU A 5 -17.53 -0.44 6.89
C GLU A 5 -17.36 -1.95 6.67
N ASN A 6 -17.56 -2.76 7.72
CA ASN A 6 -17.59 -4.23 7.66
C ASN A 6 -16.35 -4.93 7.05
N ASN A 7 -15.19 -4.27 6.97
CA ASN A 7 -13.97 -4.74 6.29
C ASN A 7 -14.05 -4.82 4.74
N ASP A 8 -14.97 -4.11 4.10
CA ASP A 8 -15.06 -4.07 2.62
C ASP A 8 -13.76 -3.56 1.96
N TYR A 9 -13.01 -2.69 2.65
CA TYR A 9 -11.72 -2.19 2.17
C TYR A 9 -10.67 -3.30 2.03
N LYS A 10 -10.74 -4.38 2.83
CA LYS A 10 -9.82 -5.51 2.72
C LYS A 10 -10.03 -6.24 1.40
N TYR A 11 -11.28 -6.50 1.03
CA TYR A 11 -11.62 -7.11 -0.26
C TYR A 11 -11.12 -6.27 -1.44
N ILE A 12 -11.28 -4.94 -1.36
CA ILE A 12 -10.74 -4.03 -2.38
C ILE A 12 -9.21 -4.08 -2.41
N SER A 13 -8.56 -4.08 -1.24
CA SER A 13 -7.10 -4.17 -1.13
C SER A 13 -6.57 -5.48 -1.72
N GLU A 14 -7.23 -6.61 -1.46
CA GLU A 14 -6.92 -7.92 -2.05
C GLU A 14 -7.04 -7.91 -3.59
N ILE A 15 -8.06 -7.21 -4.15
CA ILE A 15 -8.18 -7.02 -5.60
C ILE A 15 -6.99 -6.23 -6.16
N ILE A 16 -6.60 -5.15 -5.48
CA ILE A 16 -5.48 -4.30 -5.91
C ILE A 16 -4.17 -5.10 -5.85
N GLU A 17 -3.92 -5.80 -4.75
CA GLU A 17 -2.77 -6.69 -4.58
C GLU A 17 -2.72 -7.79 -5.65
N GLY A 18 -3.86 -8.39 -5.99
CA GLY A 18 -3.95 -9.36 -7.10
C GLY A 18 -3.53 -8.80 -8.46
N LYS A 19 -3.50 -7.46 -8.61
CA LYS A 19 -3.08 -6.74 -9.82
C LYS A 19 -1.71 -6.07 -9.67
N ILE A 20 -0.99 -6.28 -8.56
CA ILE A 20 0.31 -5.63 -8.29
C ILE A 20 1.33 -5.88 -9.40
N ASN A 21 1.24 -7.01 -10.11
CA ASN A 21 2.11 -7.32 -11.25
C ASN A 21 2.03 -6.28 -12.37
N ILE A 22 0.86 -5.67 -12.58
CA ILE A 22 0.68 -4.59 -13.56
C ILE A 22 1.45 -3.35 -13.12
N LEU A 23 1.43 -3.02 -11.82
CA LEU A 23 2.22 -1.91 -11.28
C LEU A 23 3.72 -2.19 -11.38
N ARG A 24 4.15 -3.45 -11.22
CA ARG A 24 5.55 -3.87 -11.38
C ARG A 24 6.05 -3.79 -12.82
N GLU A 25 5.19 -3.71 -13.83
CA GLU A 25 5.61 -3.38 -15.20
C GLU A 25 6.21 -1.97 -15.29
N ASN A 26 5.83 -1.07 -14.37
CA ASN A 26 6.48 0.22 -14.24
C ASN A 26 7.83 0.06 -13.51
N GLU A 27 8.93 0.17 -14.25
CA GLU A 27 10.28 -0.01 -13.70
C GLU A 27 10.59 0.87 -12.49
N LYS A 28 10.06 2.11 -12.46
CA LYS A 28 10.32 3.03 -11.35
C LYS A 28 9.64 2.53 -10.08
N PHE A 29 8.38 2.11 -10.19
CA PHE A 29 7.65 1.51 -9.08
C PHE A 29 8.35 0.24 -8.60
N ASP A 30 8.68 -0.68 -9.50
CA ASP A 30 9.29 -1.97 -9.13
C ASP A 30 10.64 -1.78 -8.41
N LYS A 31 11.51 -0.92 -8.94
CA LYS A 31 12.79 -0.56 -8.29
C LYS A 31 12.58 0.07 -6.92
N SER A 32 11.62 1.00 -6.79
CA SER A 32 11.32 1.64 -5.51
C SER A 32 10.71 0.67 -4.50
N TYR A 33 9.84 -0.24 -4.93
CA TYR A 33 9.21 -1.25 -4.09
C TYR A 33 10.25 -2.23 -3.53
N ILE A 34 11.12 -2.76 -4.40
CA ILE A 34 12.23 -3.64 -3.97
C ILE A 34 13.15 -2.89 -3.01
N ARG A 35 13.57 -1.66 -3.36
CA ARG A 35 14.48 -0.88 -2.50
C ARG A 35 13.87 -0.55 -1.14
N LEU A 36 12.56 -0.30 -1.06
CA LEU A 36 11.87 -0.05 0.21
C LEU A 36 11.95 -1.28 1.12
N ALA A 37 11.66 -2.47 0.59
CA ALA A 37 11.76 -3.71 1.34
C ALA A 37 13.19 -3.94 1.86
N ASP A 38 14.19 -3.77 0.98
CA ASP A 38 15.60 -3.89 1.37
C ASP A 38 15.98 -2.86 2.45
N ALA A 39 15.53 -1.61 2.32
CA ALA A 39 15.85 -0.55 3.26
C ALA A 39 15.24 -0.79 4.65
N ILE A 40 14.02 -1.33 4.71
CA ILE A 40 13.37 -1.73 5.96
C ILE A 40 14.21 -2.82 6.65
N GLU A 41 14.60 -3.86 5.91
CA GLU A 41 15.38 -4.98 6.46
C GLU A 41 16.79 -4.53 6.90
N GLU A 42 17.46 -3.70 6.11
CA GLU A 42 18.76 -3.11 6.43
C GLU A 42 18.70 -2.29 7.73
N LEU A 43 17.67 -1.44 7.87
CA LEU A 43 17.49 -0.61 9.05
C LEU A 43 17.20 -1.47 10.27
N GLU A 44 16.26 -2.42 10.18
CA GLU A 44 15.84 -3.29 11.29
C GLU A 44 17.02 -4.04 11.93
N LYS A 45 17.98 -4.49 11.11
CA LYS A 45 19.22 -5.16 11.57
C LYS A 45 20.11 -4.27 12.44
N SER A 46 20.04 -2.96 12.27
CA SER A 46 20.84 -1.98 13.03
C SER A 46 20.19 -1.52 14.33
N LEU A 47 18.89 -1.82 14.53
CA LEU A 47 18.12 -1.37 15.68
C LEU A 47 18.32 -2.29 16.89
N ASN A 48 18.37 -1.69 18.08
CA ASN A 48 18.26 -2.45 19.33
C ASN A 48 16.81 -2.94 19.56
N THR A 49 16.59 -3.78 20.58
CA THR A 49 15.29 -4.41 20.84
C THR A 49 14.15 -3.41 21.03
N GLU A 50 14.35 -2.32 21.78
CA GLU A 50 13.31 -1.33 22.02
C GLU A 50 13.00 -0.52 20.75
N GLN A 51 14.04 -0.13 20.01
CA GLN A 51 13.89 0.57 18.73
C GLN A 51 13.22 -0.29 17.67
N ARG A 52 13.54 -1.58 17.61
CA ARG A 52 12.93 -2.53 16.69
C ARG A 52 11.43 -2.64 16.93
N SER A 53 11.00 -2.83 18.18
CA SER A 53 9.57 -2.90 18.50
C SER A 53 8.79 -1.65 18.07
N LYS A 54 9.38 -0.46 18.24
CA LYS A 54 8.76 0.81 17.77
C LYS A 54 8.77 0.92 16.25
N PHE A 55 9.84 0.47 15.61
CA PHE A 55 9.97 0.47 14.16
C PHE A 55 8.95 -0.49 13.52
N ASP A 56 8.78 -1.69 14.06
CA ASP A 56 7.80 -2.67 13.60
C ASP A 56 6.38 -2.09 13.69
N GLU A 57 6.05 -1.41 14.80
CA GLU A 57 4.78 -0.70 14.95
C GLU A 57 4.59 0.38 13.88
N ILE A 58 5.61 1.20 13.62
CA ILE A 58 5.56 2.25 12.59
C ILE A 58 5.35 1.64 11.20
N VAL A 59 6.08 0.58 10.85
CA VAL A 59 5.96 -0.10 9.56
C VAL A 59 4.55 -0.69 9.41
N GLN A 60 4.02 -1.31 10.46
CA GLN A 60 2.67 -1.86 10.46
C GLN A 60 1.60 -0.76 10.30
N LEU A 61 1.74 0.35 11.01
CA LEU A 61 0.83 1.51 10.88
C LEU A 61 0.90 2.11 9.47
N PHE A 62 2.10 2.22 8.89
CA PHE A 62 2.29 2.71 7.54
C PHE A 62 1.55 1.84 6.52
N TYR A 63 1.80 0.52 6.51
CA TYR A 63 1.11 -0.39 5.58
C TYR A 63 -0.40 -0.38 5.76
N THR A 64 -0.88 -0.42 7.01
CA THR A 64 -2.31 -0.36 7.31
C THR A 64 -2.94 0.92 6.76
N THR A 65 -2.27 2.05 6.92
CA THR A 65 -2.78 3.36 6.45
C THR A 65 -2.79 3.42 4.91
N GLU A 66 -1.73 2.94 4.26
CA GLU A 66 -1.64 2.87 2.80
C GLU A 66 -2.75 1.98 2.19
N GLU A 67 -3.11 0.86 2.83
CA GLU A 67 -4.24 0.02 2.39
C GLU A 67 -5.54 0.82 2.29
N PHE A 68 -5.84 1.67 3.28
CA PHE A 68 -7.03 2.52 3.23
C PHE A 68 -6.95 3.54 2.08
N TYR A 69 -5.79 4.14 1.84
CA TYR A 69 -5.59 5.07 0.72
C TYR A 69 -5.73 4.37 -0.64
N PHE A 70 -5.23 3.15 -0.79
CA PHE A 70 -5.39 2.36 -2.01
C PHE A 70 -6.85 1.99 -2.25
N ALA A 71 -7.55 1.49 -1.23
CA ALA A 71 -8.97 1.15 -1.35
C ALA A 71 -9.82 2.37 -1.72
N PHE A 72 -9.51 3.54 -1.14
CA PHE A 72 -10.16 4.80 -1.49
C PHE A 72 -9.90 5.19 -2.95
N SER A 73 -8.62 5.21 -3.36
CA SER A 73 -8.19 5.57 -4.71
C SER A 73 -8.84 4.69 -5.77
N TYR A 74 -8.88 3.38 -5.53
CA TYR A 74 -9.57 2.43 -6.40
C TYR A 74 -11.07 2.72 -6.48
N SER A 75 -11.73 2.97 -5.35
CA SER A 75 -13.16 3.28 -5.33
C SER A 75 -13.48 4.58 -6.08
N LEU A 76 -12.61 5.58 -6.00
CA LEU A 76 -12.71 6.79 -6.81
C LEU A 76 -12.51 6.49 -8.29
N GLY A 77 -11.51 5.69 -8.66
CA GLY A 77 -11.27 5.28 -10.04
C GLY A 77 -12.43 4.48 -10.64
N VAL A 78 -13.06 3.58 -9.88
CA VAL A 78 -14.26 2.86 -10.33
C VAL A 78 -15.44 3.81 -10.49
N LYS A 79 -15.60 4.77 -9.58
CA LYS A 79 -16.76 5.69 -9.59
C LYS A 79 -16.64 6.81 -10.61
N TYR A 80 -15.42 7.29 -10.88
CA TYR A 80 -15.15 8.49 -11.66
C TYR A 80 -14.16 8.26 -12.82
N GLY A 81 -13.71 7.03 -13.06
CA GLY A 81 -12.66 6.72 -14.03
C GLY A 81 -12.97 7.22 -15.44
N GLU A 82 -14.20 7.04 -15.90
CA GLU A 82 -14.65 7.53 -17.22
C GLU A 82 -14.65 9.06 -17.34
N ASP A 83 -14.74 9.79 -16.23
CA ASP A 83 -14.69 11.25 -16.22
C ASP A 83 -13.26 11.78 -16.05
N LEU A 84 -12.36 10.99 -15.44
CA LEU A 84 -10.93 11.30 -15.35
C LEU A 84 -10.20 11.10 -16.69
N GLU A 85 -10.64 10.17 -17.54
CA GLU A 85 -10.10 10.01 -18.90
C GLU A 85 -10.37 11.22 -19.82
N LYS A 86 -11.29 12.12 -19.43
CA LYS A 86 -11.70 13.29 -20.21
C LYS A 86 -10.94 14.58 -19.84
N ILE A 87 -10.03 14.53 -18.88
CA ILE A 87 -9.17 15.64 -18.43
C ILE A 87 -7.77 15.46 -19.01
#